data_AF-K5W4G3-F1
#
_entry.id   AF-K5W4G3-F1
#
_cell.length_a   1.000
_cell.length_b   1.000
_cell.length_c   1.000
_cell.angle_alpha   90.00
_cell.angle_beta   90.00
_cell.angle_gamma   90.00
#
_symmetry.space_group_name_H-M   'P 1'
#
loop_
_entity.id
_entity.type
_entity.pdbx_description
1 polymer ?
#
loop_
_entity_poly.entity_id
_entity_poly.type
_entity_poly.pdbx_seq_one_letter_code
_entity_poly.pdbx_strand_id
1 'polypeptide(L)'
;MVILSEKLPNGVKPSPARSRRVPLSTRPMDLLYFGFFASHLFASLLLDLQWLYPASLVPKSLRALNEYYIVLSGDPLMGALAGLKHDFGMTWFKTFVTMEAFFQVPVFILGLSALWKGSKKIYPLLLIYATSSATTTLPCLIYILSLPGPTPTTTPLDHTLTFEQRLVLLSGYGPFFLVPLIMVFDFGSRLQKFVSQKPEQKLD
;
A
#
# COMPACT_ATOMS: atom_id res chain seq x y z
N MET A 1 -6.03 -50.89 -30.42
CA MET A 1 -7.07 -50.60 -29.40
C MET A 1 -7.83 -49.37 -29.86
N VAL A 2 -9.06 -49.57 -30.32
CA VAL A 2 -9.93 -48.56 -30.92
C VAL A 2 -10.46 -47.66 -29.80
N ILE A 3 -10.23 -46.34 -29.89
CA ILE A 3 -10.89 -45.37 -29.00
C ILE A 3 -12.29 -45.15 -29.55
N LEU A 4 -13.28 -45.77 -28.90
CA LEU A 4 -14.70 -45.54 -29.16
C LEU A 4 -15.04 -44.09 -28.79
N SER A 5 -15.53 -43.35 -29.77
CA SER A 5 -16.13 -42.02 -29.58
C SER A 5 -17.50 -42.21 -28.93
N GLU A 6 -17.55 -42.00 -27.61
CA GLU A 6 -18.79 -41.99 -26.84
C GLU A 6 -19.50 -40.64 -27.08
N LYS A 7 -20.57 -40.65 -27.88
CA LYS A 7 -21.44 -39.48 -28.07
C LYS A 7 -22.12 -39.16 -26.74
N LEU A 8 -21.74 -38.03 -26.14
CA LEU A 8 -22.44 -37.45 -25.00
C LEU A 8 -23.93 -37.21 -25.36
N PRO A 9 -24.87 -37.49 -24.44
CA PRO A 9 -26.30 -37.28 -24.67
C PRO A 9 -26.61 -35.80 -24.89
N ASN A 10 -27.47 -35.54 -25.89
CA ASN A 10 -27.96 -34.21 -26.25
C ASN A 10 -28.65 -33.54 -25.05
N GLY A 11 -28.10 -32.43 -24.56
CA GLY A 11 -28.84 -31.53 -23.66
C GLY A 11 -28.10 -31.04 -22.41
N VAL A 12 -26.92 -31.57 -22.07
CA VAL A 12 -26.13 -31.03 -20.95
C VAL A 12 -25.27 -29.86 -21.46
N LYS A 13 -25.73 -28.63 -21.23
CA LYS A 13 -24.85 -27.45 -21.36
C LYS A 13 -23.65 -27.67 -20.45
N PRO A 14 -22.40 -27.61 -20.94
CA PRO A 14 -21.24 -27.67 -20.08
C PRO A 14 -21.36 -26.55 -19.05
N SER A 15 -21.28 -26.92 -17.76
CA SER A 15 -21.15 -25.95 -16.66
C SER A 15 -20.03 -24.97 -17.06
N PRO A 16 -20.22 -23.64 -16.93
CA PRO A 16 -19.26 -22.67 -17.44
C PRO A 16 -17.90 -23.01 -16.85
N ALA A 17 -16.99 -23.48 -17.72
CA ALA A 17 -15.64 -23.84 -17.34
C ALA A 17 -15.08 -22.67 -16.53
N ARG A 18 -14.75 -22.93 -15.26
CA ARG A 18 -14.24 -21.91 -14.33
C ARG A 18 -13.07 -21.25 -15.04
N SER A 19 -13.27 -20.01 -15.52
CA SER A 19 -12.28 -19.27 -16.31
C SER A 19 -10.91 -19.43 -15.63
N ARG A 20 -9.97 -20.06 -16.34
CA ARG A 20 -8.67 -20.40 -15.79
C ARG A 20 -8.01 -19.08 -15.42
N ARG A 21 -7.83 -18.84 -14.11
CA ARG A 21 -7.24 -17.60 -13.60
C ARG A 21 -5.90 -17.38 -14.27
N VAL A 22 -5.69 -16.17 -14.81
CA VAL A 22 -4.38 -15.76 -15.31
C VAL A 22 -3.44 -15.60 -14.11
N PRO A 23 -2.33 -16.36 -14.03
CA PRO A 23 -1.41 -16.27 -12.92
C PRO A 23 -0.89 -14.85 -12.69
N LEU A 24 -0.49 -14.51 -11.46
CA LEU A 24 0.17 -13.23 -11.17
C LEU A 24 1.57 -13.16 -11.80
N SER A 25 2.27 -14.29 -11.93
CA SER A 25 3.61 -14.37 -12.52
C SER A 25 3.67 -13.90 -13.97
N THR A 26 2.54 -13.92 -14.70
CA THR A 26 2.45 -13.43 -16.07
C THR A 26 1.96 -11.97 -16.15
N ARG A 27 1.78 -11.30 -15.00
CA ARG A 27 1.28 -9.93 -14.86
C ARG A 27 2.25 -9.13 -13.97
N PRO A 28 3.42 -8.72 -14.47
CA PRO A 28 4.52 -8.19 -13.64
C PRO A 28 4.11 -6.95 -12.82
N MET A 29 3.34 -6.04 -13.39
CA MET A 29 2.82 -4.88 -12.63
C MET A 29 1.86 -5.30 -11.52
N ASP A 30 0.94 -6.24 -11.80
CA ASP A 30 0.02 -6.73 -10.78
C ASP A 30 0.75 -7.51 -9.67
N LEU A 31 1.84 -8.20 -10.02
CA LEU A 31 2.72 -8.88 -9.05
C LEU A 31 3.45 -7.87 -8.17
N LEU A 32 4.00 -6.79 -8.75
CA LEU A 32 4.60 -5.68 -8.01
C LEU A 32 3.60 -5.09 -7.02
N TYR A 33 2.39 -4.76 -7.47
CA TYR A 33 1.36 -4.18 -6.61
C TYR A 33 0.85 -5.16 -5.55
N PHE A 34 0.74 -6.44 -5.89
CA PHE A 34 0.39 -7.48 -4.91
C PHE A 34 1.45 -7.58 -3.82
N GLY A 35 2.73 -7.64 -4.19
CA GLY A 35 3.85 -7.65 -3.24
C GLY A 35 3.86 -6.40 -2.36
N PHE A 36 3.68 -5.23 -2.98
CA PHE A 36 3.57 -3.95 -2.28
C PHE A 36 2.42 -3.94 -1.27
N PHE A 37 1.21 -4.34 -1.66
CA PHE A 37 0.08 -4.41 -0.73
C PHE A 37 0.32 -5.39 0.43
N ALA A 38 0.98 -6.52 0.18
CA ALA A 38 1.28 -7.50 1.21
C ALA A 38 2.30 -6.95 2.23
N SER A 39 3.39 -6.34 1.75
CA SER A 39 4.40 -5.74 2.62
C SER A 39 3.84 -4.53 3.36
N HIS A 40 3.04 -3.70 2.69
CA HIS A 40 2.44 -2.50 3.27
C HIS A 40 1.42 -2.88 4.34
N LEU A 41 0.54 -3.86 4.09
CA LEU A 41 -0.39 -4.36 5.11
C LEU A 41 0.34 -4.86 6.36
N PHE A 42 1.46 -5.56 6.18
CA PHE A 42 2.27 -6.02 7.31
C PHE A 42 2.92 -4.84 8.06
N ALA A 43 3.52 -3.90 7.34
CA ALA A 43 4.11 -2.70 7.95
C ALA A 43 3.07 -1.87 8.70
N SER A 44 1.90 -1.60 8.11
CA SER A 44 0.82 -0.86 8.73
C SER A 44 0.34 -1.50 10.03
N LEU A 45 0.05 -2.81 9.99
CA LEU A 45 -0.46 -3.51 11.17
C LEU A 45 0.59 -3.62 12.29
N LEU A 46 1.88 -3.68 11.95
CA LEU A 46 2.93 -3.86 12.94
C LEU A 46 3.57 -2.58 13.43
N LEU A 47 3.62 -1.51 12.62
CA LEU A 47 4.37 -0.30 12.93
C LEU A 47 3.44 0.91 12.99
N ASP A 48 2.76 1.22 11.89
CA ASP A 48 2.06 2.50 11.71
C ASP A 48 0.84 2.62 12.64
N LEU A 49 0.06 1.54 12.75
CA LEU A 49 -1.20 1.55 13.48
C LEU A 49 -1.07 1.34 14.99
N GLN A 50 0.15 1.14 15.53
CA GLN A 50 0.33 0.95 16.98
C GLN A 50 -0.23 2.12 17.80
N TRP A 51 -0.16 3.34 17.27
CA TRP A 51 -0.74 4.52 17.91
C TRP A 51 -2.27 4.46 18.08
N LEU A 52 -2.98 3.76 17.19
CA LEU A 52 -4.43 3.58 17.25
C LEU A 52 -4.86 2.37 18.08
N TYR A 53 -3.95 1.43 18.34
CA TYR A 53 -4.28 0.25 19.11
C TYR A 53 -4.48 0.58 20.58
N PRO A 54 -5.49 -0.01 21.25
CA PRO A 54 -5.54 0.03 22.70
C PRO A 54 -4.27 -0.65 23.24
N ALA A 55 -3.73 -0.12 24.35
CA ALA A 55 -2.46 -0.59 24.91
C ALA A 55 -2.45 -2.11 25.22
N SER A 56 -3.62 -2.72 25.45
CA SER A 56 -3.78 -4.16 25.66
C SER A 56 -3.52 -5.02 24.43
N LEU A 57 -3.65 -4.45 23.22
CA LEU A 57 -3.44 -5.16 21.94
C LEU A 57 -2.02 -5.00 21.39
N VAL A 58 -1.14 -4.26 22.07
CA VAL A 58 0.25 -4.05 21.64
C VAL A 58 1.20 -4.85 22.55
N PRO A 59 1.64 -6.05 22.15
CA PRO A 59 2.63 -6.81 22.89
C PRO A 59 3.92 -6.01 23.08
N LYS A 60 4.62 -6.25 24.20
CA LYS A 60 5.89 -5.57 24.51
C LYS A 60 6.93 -5.71 23.39
N SER A 61 7.00 -6.88 22.75
CA SER A 61 7.91 -7.13 21.62
C SER A 61 7.59 -6.25 20.42
N LEU A 62 6.32 -6.01 20.13
CA LEU A 62 5.88 -5.19 19.01
C LEU A 62 6.18 -3.70 19.25
N ARG A 63 6.00 -3.25 20.49
CA ARG A 63 6.41 -1.89 20.91
C ARG A 63 7.91 -1.69 20.83
N ALA A 64 8.69 -2.65 21.34
CA ALA A 64 10.15 -2.62 21.29
C ALA A 64 10.68 -2.60 19.84
N LEU A 65 9.99 -3.28 18.91
CA LEU A 65 10.33 -3.22 17.49
C LEU A 65 10.14 -1.82 16.90
N ASN A 66 9.06 -1.13 17.27
CA ASN A 66 8.78 0.23 16.81
C ASN A 66 9.75 1.25 17.42
N GLU A 67 10.02 1.14 18.73
CA GLU A 67 11.05 1.92 19.42
C GLU A 67 12.43 1.73 18.77
N TYR A 68 12.81 0.47 18.48
CA TYR A 68 14.05 0.16 17.77
C TYR A 68 14.13 0.82 16.40
N TYR A 69 13.05 0.72 15.61
CA TYR A 69 12.96 1.40 14.32
C TYR A 69 13.15 2.91 14.46
N ILE A 70 12.46 3.56 15.41
CA ILE A 70 12.54 5.02 15.62
C ILE A 70 13.95 5.45 16.03
N VAL A 71 14.62 4.69 16.90
CA VAL A 71 16.00 4.96 17.31
C VAL A 71 16.96 4.81 16.13
N LEU A 72 16.82 3.72 15.36
CA LEU A 72 17.67 3.43 14.21
C LEU A 72 17.54 4.49 13.11
N SER A 73 16.30 4.82 12.75
CA SER A 73 15.98 5.72 11.63
C SER A 73 16.00 7.20 12.01
N GLY A 74 15.89 7.52 13.29
CA GLY A 74 15.64 8.89 13.73
C GLY A 74 14.28 9.43 13.29
N ASP A 75 13.30 8.58 12.97
CA ASP A 75 12.01 9.00 12.39
C ASP A 75 11.28 10.04 13.27
N PRO A 76 11.13 11.28 12.79
CA PRO A 76 10.44 12.33 13.54
C PRO A 76 8.91 12.10 13.56
N LEU A 77 8.35 11.51 12.51
CA LEU A 77 6.92 11.31 12.33
C LEU A 77 6.43 10.16 13.21
N MET A 78 7.08 9.01 13.09
CA MET A 78 6.77 7.84 13.93
C MET A 78 7.17 8.08 15.39
N GLY A 79 8.27 8.81 15.63
CA GLY A 79 8.66 9.24 16.97
C GLY A 79 7.61 10.10 17.68
N ALA A 80 6.96 11.03 16.96
CA ALA A 80 5.88 11.83 17.52
C ALA A 80 4.63 11.00 17.82
N LEU A 81 4.25 10.05 16.95
CA LEU A 81 3.12 9.15 17.20
C LEU A 81 3.34 8.24 18.42
N ALA A 82 4.56 7.74 18.59
CA ALA A 82 4.94 6.89 19.71
C ALA A 82 5.15 7.67 21.03
N GLY A 83 5.08 9.00 21.01
CA GLY A 83 5.37 9.85 22.17
C GLY A 83 6.84 9.86 22.59
N LEU A 84 7.75 9.44 21.69
CA LEU A 84 9.19 9.38 21.92
C LEU A 84 9.91 10.66 21.46
N LYS A 85 9.24 11.48 20.65
CA LYS A 85 9.71 12.78 20.16
C LYS A 85 8.66 13.85 20.38
N HIS A 86 9.10 15.10 20.36
CA HIS A 86 8.22 16.25 20.57
C HIS A 86 7.19 16.37 19.42
N ASP A 87 5.91 16.51 19.79
CA ASP A 87 4.75 16.43 18.87
C ASP A 87 4.16 17.81 18.52
N PHE A 88 4.98 18.86 18.39
CA PHE A 88 4.40 20.19 18.10
C PHE A 88 3.91 20.27 16.66
N GLY A 89 2.60 20.06 16.47
CA GLY A 89 1.89 20.30 15.23
C GLY A 89 1.77 19.10 14.28
N MET A 90 1.96 17.85 14.72
CA MET A 90 1.82 16.66 13.83
C MET A 90 0.40 16.10 13.72
N THR A 91 -0.63 16.89 14.02
CA THR A 91 -2.03 16.48 13.83
C THR A 91 -2.32 16.07 12.39
N TRP A 92 -1.67 16.71 11.41
CA TRP A 92 -1.76 16.34 9.99
C TRP A 92 -1.23 14.93 9.70
N PHE A 93 -0.23 14.45 10.46
CA PHE A 93 0.30 13.10 10.27
C PHE A 93 -0.64 12.06 10.91
N LYS A 94 -1.21 12.40 12.07
CA LYS A 94 -2.26 11.59 12.72
C LYS A 94 -3.47 11.40 11.81
N THR A 95 -3.88 12.41 11.04
CA THR A 95 -4.96 12.25 10.06
C THR A 95 -4.58 11.30 8.93
N PHE A 96 -3.32 11.31 8.48
CA PHE A 96 -2.84 10.37 7.47
C PHE A 96 -2.81 8.91 7.96
N VAL A 97 -2.30 8.66 9.17
CA VAL A 97 -2.34 7.32 9.78
C VAL A 97 -3.78 6.85 10.05
N THR A 98 -4.68 7.78 10.39
CA THR A 98 -6.12 7.47 10.50
C THR A 98 -6.71 7.07 9.13
N MET A 99 -6.38 7.81 8.06
CA MET A 99 -6.78 7.41 6.70
C MET A 99 -6.19 6.06 6.31
N GLU A 100 -4.96 5.76 6.71
CA GLU A 100 -4.37 4.46 6.48
C GLU A 100 -5.20 3.34 7.13
N ALA A 101 -5.52 3.50 8.42
CA ALA A 101 -6.28 2.51 9.18
C ALA A 101 -7.66 2.23 8.60
N PHE A 102 -8.43 3.28 8.28
CA PHE A 102 -9.85 3.17 7.96
C PHE A 102 -10.14 3.10 6.46
N PHE A 103 -9.21 3.53 5.61
CA PHE A 103 -9.36 3.49 4.16
C PHE A 103 -8.32 2.61 3.49
N GLN A 104 -7.02 2.84 3.74
CA GLN A 104 -5.98 2.16 2.97
C GLN A 104 -5.86 0.66 3.33
N VAL A 105 -5.85 0.30 4.61
CA VAL A 105 -5.76 -1.10 5.08
C VAL A 105 -6.89 -1.98 4.55
N PRO A 106 -8.18 -1.58 4.62
CA PRO A 106 -9.25 -2.29 3.94
C PRO A 106 -8.99 -2.47 2.44
N VAL A 107 -8.48 -1.43 1.76
CA VAL A 107 -8.15 -1.52 0.33
C VAL A 107 -6.96 -2.45 0.07
N PHE A 108 -5.98 -2.58 0.97
CA PHE A 108 -4.90 -3.56 0.82
C PHE A 108 -5.46 -4.99 0.73
N ILE A 109 -6.36 -5.35 1.64
CA ILE A 109 -6.99 -6.67 1.70
C ILE A 109 -7.81 -6.94 0.43
N LEU A 110 -8.61 -5.96 0.01
CA LEU A 110 -9.40 -6.04 -1.22
C LEU A 110 -8.51 -6.11 -2.47
N GLY A 111 -7.43 -5.33 -2.50
CA GLY A 111 -6.43 -5.27 -3.55
C GLY A 111 -5.72 -6.60 -3.72
N LEU A 112 -5.20 -7.20 -2.65
CA LEU A 112 -4.61 -8.54 -2.65
C LEU A 112 -5.58 -9.58 -3.23
N SER A 113 -6.82 -9.60 -2.73
CA SER A 113 -7.87 -10.53 -3.19
C SER A 113 -8.21 -10.32 -4.67
N ALA A 114 -8.34 -9.08 -5.12
CA ALA A 114 -8.75 -8.75 -6.48
C ALA A 114 -7.63 -8.94 -7.50
N LEU A 115 -6.39 -8.56 -7.17
CA LEU A 115 -5.21 -8.78 -8.02
C LEU A 115 -4.94 -10.28 -8.18
N TRP A 116 -5.05 -11.05 -7.10
CA TRP A 116 -4.97 -12.51 -7.15
C TRP A 116 -6.02 -13.13 -8.07
N LYS A 117 -7.25 -12.59 -8.06
CA LYS A 117 -8.35 -13.03 -8.93
C LYS A 117 -8.29 -12.48 -10.35
N GLY A 118 -7.46 -11.47 -10.63
CA GLY A 118 -7.44 -10.76 -11.91
C GLY A 118 -8.72 -9.96 -12.19
N SER A 119 -9.39 -9.45 -11.16
CA SER A 119 -10.67 -8.75 -11.30
C SER A 119 -10.46 -7.29 -11.69
N LYS A 120 -10.99 -6.88 -12.86
CA LYS A 120 -10.92 -5.48 -13.34
C LYS A 120 -11.81 -4.52 -12.54
N LYS A 121 -12.79 -5.03 -11.80
CA LYS A 121 -13.74 -4.22 -11.00
C LYS A 121 -13.04 -3.40 -9.90
N ILE A 122 -11.84 -3.78 -9.50
CA ILE A 122 -11.08 -3.10 -8.44
C ILE A 122 -10.37 -1.83 -8.94
N TYR A 123 -10.21 -1.63 -10.26
CA TYR A 123 -9.38 -0.57 -10.82
C TYR A 123 -9.73 0.84 -10.30
N PRO A 124 -11.02 1.25 -10.21
CA PRO A 124 -11.36 2.55 -9.65
C PRO A 124 -10.91 2.69 -8.19
N LEU A 125 -11.10 1.65 -7.37
CA LEU A 125 -10.71 1.67 -5.96
C LEU A 125 -9.18 1.72 -5.80
N LEU A 126 -8.44 0.97 -6.62
CA LEU A 126 -6.97 1.01 -6.60
C LEU A 126 -6.41 2.35 -7.07
N LEU A 127 -7.09 3.03 -8.00
CA LEU A 127 -6.73 4.39 -8.41
C LEU A 127 -6.95 5.40 -7.27
N ILE A 128 -8.12 5.36 -6.60
CA ILE A 128 -8.41 6.25 -5.46
C ILE A 128 -7.41 6.01 -4.33
N TYR A 129 -7.13 4.74 -4.03
CA TYR A 129 -6.10 4.38 -3.06
C TYR A 129 -4.73 4.92 -3.44
N ALA A 130 -4.28 4.68 -4.68
CA ALA A 130 -2.96 5.07 -5.15
C ALA A 130 -2.78 6.59 -5.07
N THR A 131 -3.80 7.36 -5.47
CA THR A 131 -3.80 8.81 -5.33
C THR A 131 -3.74 9.22 -3.87
N SER A 132 -4.59 8.65 -3.01
CA SER A 132 -4.59 8.96 -1.58
C SER A 132 -3.24 8.68 -0.93
N SER A 133 -2.65 7.52 -1.19
CA SER A 133 -1.37 7.11 -0.60
C SER A 133 -0.23 7.99 -1.09
N ALA A 134 -0.17 8.30 -2.39
CA ALA A 134 0.81 9.26 -2.92
C ALA A 134 0.67 10.65 -2.27
N THR A 135 -0.56 11.13 -2.10
CA THR A 135 -0.86 12.44 -1.49
C THR A 135 -0.52 12.48 0.00
N THR A 136 -0.70 11.40 0.76
CA THR A 136 -0.37 11.37 2.19
C THR A 136 1.13 11.17 2.42
N THR A 137 1.83 10.42 1.55
CA THR A 137 3.27 10.16 1.70
C THR A 137 4.13 11.32 1.23
N LEU A 138 3.67 12.12 0.26
CA LEU A 138 4.44 13.25 -0.27
C LEU A 138 4.81 14.30 0.82
N PRO A 139 3.88 14.79 1.68
CA PRO A 139 4.23 15.67 2.78
C PRO A 139 5.25 15.06 3.75
N CYS A 140 5.16 13.75 4.02
CA CYS A 140 6.14 13.06 4.86
C CYS A 140 7.54 13.10 4.25
N LEU A 141 7.66 12.83 2.96
CA LEU A 141 8.95 12.92 2.24
C LEU A 141 9.52 14.34 2.24
N ILE A 142 8.69 15.34 1.93
CA ILE A 142 9.12 16.74 1.94
C ILE A 142 9.56 17.16 3.34
N TYR A 143 8.83 16.75 4.37
CA TYR A 143 9.19 17.01 5.76
C TYR A 143 10.57 16.43 6.08
N ILE A 144 10.81 15.15 5.81
CA ILE A 144 12.10 14.46 6.05
C ILE A 144 13.26 15.13 5.30
N LEU A 145 13.04 15.53 4.04
CA LEU A 145 14.03 16.23 3.22
C LEU A 145 14.32 17.64 3.72
N SER A 146 13.34 18.30 4.33
CA SER A 146 13.47 19.67 4.85
C SER A 146 14.21 19.76 6.19
N LEU A 147 14.30 18.65 6.94
CA LEU A 147 14.93 18.68 8.27
C LEU A 147 16.44 18.93 8.15
N PRO A 148 17.02 19.80 8.99
CA PRO A 148 18.44 20.09 8.99
C PRO A 148 19.27 18.91 9.53
N GLY A 149 20.56 18.92 9.23
CA GLY A 149 21.53 18.05 9.88
C GLY A 149 21.88 18.54 11.30
N PRO A 150 22.34 17.65 12.19
CA PRO A 150 22.77 18.05 13.53
C PRO A 150 24.01 18.93 13.48
N THR A 151 24.06 19.92 14.37
CA THR A 151 25.18 20.83 14.63
C THR A 151 25.66 20.67 16.08
N PRO A 152 26.82 21.23 16.47
CA PRO A 152 27.32 21.12 17.85
C PRO A 152 26.39 21.70 18.92
N THR A 153 25.42 22.55 18.54
CA THR A 153 24.43 23.15 19.43
C THR A 153 23.08 22.44 19.40
N THR A 154 22.94 21.39 18.58
CA THR A 154 21.69 20.63 18.46
C THR A 154 21.34 19.96 19.79
N THR A 155 20.11 20.16 20.21
CA THR A 155 19.53 19.54 21.40
C THR A 155 18.63 18.38 21.00
N PRO A 156 18.30 17.46 21.94
CA PRO A 156 17.32 16.41 21.69
C PRO A 156 15.91 16.89 21.31
N LEU A 157 15.58 18.17 21.55
CA LEU A 157 14.31 18.78 21.14
C LEU A 157 14.32 19.22 19.67
N ASP A 158 15.49 19.35 19.05
CA ASP A 158 15.60 19.78 17.66
C ASP A 158 15.35 18.61 16.72
N HIS A 159 14.45 18.82 15.76
CA HIS A 159 14.16 17.82 14.73
C HIS A 159 15.27 17.86 13.69
N THR A 160 16.33 17.09 13.93
CA THR A 160 17.48 16.94 13.02
C THR A 160 17.61 15.50 12.55
N LEU A 161 18.21 15.33 11.37
CA LEU A 161 18.50 14.01 10.79
C LEU A 161 19.94 13.96 10.32
N THR A 162 20.66 12.92 10.72
CA THR A 162 21.94 12.61 10.10
C THR A 162 21.74 12.21 8.64
N PHE A 163 22.81 12.23 7.85
CA PHE A 163 22.76 11.76 6.47
C PHE A 163 22.29 10.30 6.38
N GLU A 164 22.82 9.43 7.24
CA GLU A 164 22.44 8.01 7.28
C GLU A 164 20.97 7.81 7.68
N GLN A 165 20.49 8.52 8.70
CA GLN A 165 19.07 8.49 9.10
C GLN A 165 18.16 8.94 7.96
N ARG A 166 18.56 10.00 7.25
CA ARG A 166 17.81 10.46 6.07
C ARG A 166 17.78 9.39 4.97
N LEU A 167 18.89 8.69 4.70
CA LEU A 167 18.91 7.61 3.72
C LEU A 167 18.01 6.43 4.15
N VAL A 168 18.05 6.04 5.42
CA VAL A 168 17.15 5.00 5.97
C VAL A 168 15.69 5.41 5.76
N LEU A 169 15.34 6.64 6.13
CA LEU A 169 13.99 7.17 5.96
C LEU A 169 13.58 7.26 4.48
N LEU A 170 14.46 7.71 3.58
CA LEU A 170 14.15 7.74 2.14
C LEU A 170 13.98 6.33 1.57
N SER A 171 14.70 5.34 2.08
CA SER A 171 14.50 3.93 1.71
C SER A 171 13.15 3.39 2.20
N GLY A 172 12.65 3.88 3.33
CA GLY A 172 11.33 3.55 3.88
C GLY A 172 10.19 4.28 3.17
N TYR A 173 10.23 5.61 3.09
CA TYR A 173 9.14 6.42 2.54
C TYR A 173 9.14 6.50 1.01
N GLY A 174 10.31 6.40 0.36
CA GLY A 174 10.47 6.55 -1.09
C GLY A 174 9.66 5.53 -1.89
N PRO A 175 9.80 4.22 -1.65
CA PRO A 175 9.00 3.20 -2.33
C PRO A 175 7.50 3.36 -2.10
N PHE A 176 7.10 3.80 -0.90
CA PHE A 176 5.69 4.03 -0.52
C PHE A 176 5.10 5.30 -1.12
N PHE A 177 5.90 6.14 -1.78
CA PHE A 177 5.44 7.20 -2.66
C PHE A 177 5.49 6.78 -4.12
N LEU A 178 6.62 6.22 -4.56
CA LEU A 178 6.85 5.88 -5.96
C LEU A 178 5.91 4.79 -6.47
N VAL A 179 5.66 3.73 -5.70
CA VAL A 179 4.76 2.64 -6.13
C VAL A 179 3.31 3.15 -6.27
N PRO A 180 2.73 3.86 -5.29
CA PRO A 180 1.43 4.49 -5.48
C PRO A 180 1.39 5.48 -6.65
N LEU A 181 2.42 6.30 -6.84
CA LEU A 181 2.48 7.21 -7.98
C LEU A 181 2.44 6.46 -9.32
N ILE A 182 3.20 5.37 -9.45
CA ILE A 182 3.16 4.49 -10.65
C ILE A 182 1.76 3.88 -10.81
N MET A 183 1.13 3.44 -9.72
CA MET A 183 -0.23 2.89 -9.74
C MET A 183 -1.26 3.92 -10.23
N VAL A 184 -1.13 5.20 -9.89
CA VAL A 184 -2.01 6.27 -10.41
C VAL A 184 -2.02 6.26 -11.94
N PHE A 185 -0.84 6.24 -12.56
CA PHE A 185 -0.72 6.25 -14.02
C PHE A 185 -1.17 4.92 -14.66
N ASP A 186 -0.82 3.77 -14.06
CA ASP A 186 -1.20 2.46 -14.61
C ASP A 186 -2.72 2.24 -14.51
N PHE A 187 -3.32 2.38 -13.33
CA PHE A 187 -4.76 2.18 -13.17
C PHE A 187 -5.59 3.27 -13.87
N GLY A 188 -5.09 4.50 -13.96
CA GLY A 188 -5.69 5.55 -14.80
C GLY A 188 -5.74 5.12 -16.27
N SER A 189 -4.62 4.63 -16.81
CA SER A 189 -4.54 4.14 -18.19
C SER A 189 -5.43 2.92 -18.43
N ARG A 190 -5.45 1.97 -17.49
CA ARG A 190 -6.29 0.76 -17.57
C ARG A 190 -7.77 1.10 -17.54
N LEU A 191 -8.18 2.05 -16.69
CA LEU A 191 -9.56 2.48 -16.56
C LEU A 191 -10.03 3.24 -17.81
N GLN A 192 -9.19 4.14 -18.34
CA GLN A 192 -9.48 4.84 -19.59
C GLN A 192 -9.70 3.85 -20.74
N LYS A 193 -8.79 2.88 -20.92
CA LYS A 193 -8.95 1.82 -21.93
C LYS A 193 -10.23 1.01 -21.76
N PHE A 194 -10.64 0.76 -20.51
CA PHE A 194 -11.87 0.02 -20.21
C PHE A 194 -13.12 0.82 -20.59
N VAL A 195 -13.14 2.13 -20.32
CA VAL A 195 -14.27 3.01 -20.65
C VAL A 195 -14.34 3.31 -22.16
N SER A 196 -13.20 3.41 -22.85
CA SER A 196 -13.16 3.69 -24.29
C SER A 196 -13.59 2.51 -25.19
N GLN A 197 -13.84 1.33 -24.64
CA GLN A 197 -14.41 0.21 -25.40
C GLN A 197 -15.89 0.50 -25.72
N LYS A 198 -16.20 0.84 -26.98
CA LYS A 198 -17.59 0.98 -27.45
C LYS A 198 -18.35 -0.33 -27.18
N PRO A 199 -19.60 -0.29 -26.68
CA PRO A 199 -20.46 -1.46 -26.71
C PRO A 199 -20.62 -1.86 -28.18
N GLU A 200 -20.40 -3.15 -28.51
CA GLU A 200 -20.86 -3.69 -29.79
C GLU A 200 -22.35 -3.39 -29.91
N GLN A 201 -22.67 -2.51 -30.85
CA GLN A 201 -24.03 -2.19 -31.22
C GLN A 201 -24.60 -3.49 -31.82
N LYS A 202 -25.36 -4.25 -31.03
CA LYS A 202 -26.22 -5.29 -31.59
C LYS A 202 -27.23 -4.58 -32.49
N LEU A 203 -26.98 -4.63 -33.78
CA LEU A 203 -27.97 -4.33 -34.80
C LEU A 203 -29.01 -5.45 -34.72
N ASP A 204 -30.18 -5.12 -34.18
CA ASP A 204 -31.40 -5.92 -34.33
C ASP A 204 -32.00 -5.69 -35.73
#